data_AF-A0A3D1S578-F1
#
_entry.id   AF-A0A3D1S578-F1
#
_cell.length_a   1.000
_cell.length_b   1.000
_cell.length_c   1.000
_cell.angle_alpha   90.00
_cell.angle_beta   90.00
_cell.angle_gamma   90.00
#
_symmetry.space_group_name_H-M   'P 1'
#
loop_
_entity.id
_entity.type
_entity.pdbx_description
1 polymer ?
#
loop_
_entity_poly.entity_id
_entity_poly.type
_entity_poly.pdbx_seq_one_letter_code
_entity_poly.pdbx_strand_id
1 'polypeptide(L)'
;MILTITLLVAITLYGIYYYDKMYSNSERQLIIKKYLKNDIQDIKKKVTASTKTTKAEAKPAHHAILSNIIDNGALIMEHAHLQKIISGEHTWELRTTKFKKSGYIGLVEKGSKQICAYAKIAGYYGPLSKEELKASKSKHGVLAKDYNAKDFKRLNAIELCEIVELPSPITYEHKPGAVIWVKVGEQDEVVKQLKGMLAS
;
A
#
# COMPACT_ATOMS: atom_id res chain seq x y z
N MET A 1 56.63 -12.66 32.50
CA MET A 1 55.79 -11.86 33.43
C MET A 1 54.90 -10.85 32.70
N ILE A 2 55.43 -10.05 31.76
CA ILE A 2 54.60 -9.10 30.98
C ILE A 2 53.61 -9.85 30.06
N LEU A 3 54.05 -10.86 29.30
CA LEU A 3 53.16 -11.65 28.42
C LEU A 3 52.00 -12.36 29.16
N THR A 4 52.26 -12.83 30.38
CA THR A 4 51.24 -13.52 31.19
C THR A 4 50.18 -12.54 31.71
N ILE A 5 50.58 -11.31 32.06
CA ILE A 5 49.65 -10.26 32.48
C ILE A 5 48.82 -9.78 31.29
N THR A 6 49.42 -9.57 30.11
CA THR A 6 48.68 -9.15 28.91
C THR A 6 47.67 -10.20 28.44
N LEU A 7 48.01 -11.50 28.54
CA LEU A 7 47.10 -12.58 28.20
C LEU A 7 45.91 -12.65 29.17
N LEU A 8 46.16 -12.48 30.46
CA LEU A 8 45.11 -12.45 31.48
C LEU A 8 44.13 -11.29 31.22
N VAL A 9 44.66 -10.09 30.96
CA VAL A 9 43.84 -8.89 30.64
C VAL A 9 43.01 -9.11 29.38
N ALA A 10 43.61 -9.67 28.31
CA ALA A 10 42.88 -9.95 27.07
C ALA A 10 41.73 -10.95 27.28
N ILE A 11 41.95 -12.01 28.07
CA ILE A 11 40.92 -13.00 28.41
C ILE A 11 39.80 -12.33 29.23
N THR A 12 40.14 -11.48 30.20
CA THR A 12 39.13 -10.77 30.99
C THR A 12 38.29 -9.81 30.14
N LEU A 13 38.91 -9.04 29.25
CA LEU A 13 38.20 -8.13 28.34
C LEU A 13 37.33 -8.90 27.34
N TYR A 14 37.82 -10.03 26.83
CA TYR A 14 37.05 -10.90 25.95
C TYR A 14 35.84 -11.51 26.68
N GLY A 15 36.02 -11.93 27.94
CA GLY A 15 34.94 -12.38 28.81
C GLY A 15 33.89 -11.31 29.05
N ILE A 16 34.30 -10.06 29.35
CA ILE A 16 33.37 -8.92 29.54
C ILE A 16 32.62 -8.61 28.25
N TYR A 17 33.32 -8.53 27.10
CA TYR A 17 32.69 -8.29 25.79
C TYR A 17 31.64 -9.35 25.45
N TYR A 18 31.97 -10.63 25.67
CA TYR A 18 31.07 -11.72 25.35
C TYR A 18 29.88 -11.77 26.33
N TYR A 19 30.13 -11.51 27.62
CA TYR A 19 29.08 -11.42 28.63
C TYR A 19 28.09 -10.29 28.30
N ASP A 20 28.58 -9.09 27.99
CA ASP A 20 27.73 -7.95 27.62
C ASP A 20 26.94 -8.20 26.33
N LYS A 21 27.59 -8.74 25.28
CA LYS A 21 26.95 -9.08 24.02
C LYS A 21 25.84 -10.12 24.18
N MET A 22 26.09 -11.17 24.98
CA MET A 22 25.12 -12.24 25.20
C MET A 22 23.97 -11.78 26.11
N TYR A 23 24.27 -11.03 27.19
CA TYR A 23 23.28 -10.46 28.10
C TYR A 23 22.35 -9.46 27.39
N SER A 24 22.93 -8.51 26.63
CA SER A 24 22.17 -7.54 25.82
C SER A 24 21.27 -8.23 24.79
N ASN A 25 21.74 -9.30 24.14
CA ASN A 25 20.91 -10.06 23.20
C ASN A 25 19.76 -10.81 23.91
N SER A 26 20.01 -11.38 25.09
CA SER A 26 18.98 -12.09 25.86
C SER A 26 17.85 -11.17 26.34
N GLU A 27 18.19 -9.99 26.86
CA GLU A 27 17.24 -8.94 27.27
C GLU A 27 16.41 -8.46 26.07
N ARG A 28 17.06 -8.18 24.92
CA ARG A 28 16.36 -7.80 23.68
C ARG A 28 15.36 -8.87 23.24
N GLN A 29 15.74 -10.15 23.30
CA GLN A 29 14.84 -11.26 22.96
C GLN A 29 13.66 -11.36 23.94
N LEU A 30 13.88 -11.10 25.23
CA LEU A 30 12.85 -11.09 26.27
C LEU A 30 11.86 -9.94 26.08
N ILE A 31 12.37 -8.75 25.75
CA ILE A 31 11.58 -7.56 25.42
C ILE A 31 10.75 -7.80 24.16
N ILE A 32 11.34 -8.30 23.07
CA ILE A 32 10.61 -8.62 21.83
C ILE A 32 9.53 -9.67 22.08
N LYS A 33 9.83 -10.74 22.84
CA LYS A 33 8.82 -11.74 23.21
C LYS A 33 7.70 -11.15 24.07
N LYS A 34 8.00 -10.20 24.95
CA LYS A 34 7.01 -9.49 25.76
C LYS A 34 6.11 -8.62 24.89
N TYR A 35 6.67 -7.85 23.96
CA TYR A 35 5.89 -7.06 22.99
C TYR A 35 5.01 -7.96 22.11
N LEU A 36 5.59 -9.01 21.53
CA LEU A 36 4.86 -9.96 20.68
C LEU A 36 3.74 -10.66 21.46
N LYS A 37 3.98 -11.03 22.73
CA LYS A 37 2.98 -11.64 23.59
C LYS A 37 1.86 -10.66 23.92
N ASN A 38 2.16 -9.40 24.19
CA ASN A 38 1.16 -8.36 24.44
C ASN A 38 0.33 -8.08 23.19
N ASP A 39 0.96 -7.93 22.02
CA ASP A 39 0.27 -7.77 20.73
C ASP A 39 -0.66 -8.97 20.45
N ILE A 40 -0.19 -10.20 20.70
CA ILE A 40 -1.02 -11.41 20.57
C ILE A 40 -2.19 -11.40 21.57
N GLN A 41 -2.00 -10.92 22.80
CA GLN A 41 -3.07 -10.82 23.79
C GLN A 41 -4.09 -9.75 23.41
N ASP A 42 -3.65 -8.60 22.90
CA ASP A 42 -4.51 -7.53 22.42
C ASP A 42 -5.27 -7.94 21.15
N ILE A 43 -4.62 -8.67 20.24
CA ILE A 43 -5.26 -9.32 19.09
C ILE A 43 -6.30 -10.34 19.58
N LYS A 44 -5.95 -11.25 20.50
CA LYS A 44 -6.90 -12.23 21.06
C LYS A 44 -8.06 -11.55 21.77
N LYS A 45 -7.83 -10.46 22.50
CA LYS A 45 -8.87 -9.67 23.17
C LYS A 45 -9.78 -8.97 22.15
N LYS A 46 -9.22 -8.42 21.08
CA LYS A 46 -9.96 -7.81 19.96
C LYS A 46 -10.78 -8.85 19.19
N VAL A 47 -10.23 -10.05 18.95
CA VAL A 47 -10.93 -11.19 18.36
C VAL A 47 -12.05 -11.68 19.29
N THR A 48 -11.79 -11.84 20.59
CA THR A 48 -12.80 -12.31 21.56
C THR A 48 -13.92 -11.28 21.77
N ALA A 49 -13.59 -9.98 21.77
CA ALA A 49 -14.57 -8.89 21.82
C ALA A 49 -15.39 -8.79 20.53
N SER A 50 -14.79 -9.05 19.36
CA SER A 50 -15.49 -9.16 18.07
C SER A 50 -16.39 -10.40 18.02
N THR A 51 -15.96 -11.53 18.59
CA THR A 51 -16.73 -12.79 18.54
C THR A 51 -17.98 -12.76 19.43
N LYS A 52 -18.05 -11.89 20.44
CA LYS A 52 -19.22 -11.78 21.33
C LYS A 52 -20.29 -10.77 20.83
N THR A 53 -20.00 -9.97 19.80
CA THR A 53 -20.91 -8.94 19.28
C THR A 53 -21.31 -9.12 17.81
N THR A 54 -20.59 -9.88 16.99
CA THR A 54 -20.95 -10.00 15.56
C THR A 54 -20.79 -11.41 15.00
N LYS A 55 -21.90 -12.14 14.93
CA LYS A 55 -22.13 -13.21 13.93
C LYS A 55 -22.44 -12.62 12.53
N ALA A 56 -22.07 -11.37 12.30
CA ALA A 56 -22.35 -10.58 11.10
C ALA A 56 -21.33 -9.45 10.98
N GLU A 57 -20.12 -9.70 10.48
CA GLU A 57 -19.19 -8.68 9.96
C GLU A 57 -17.96 -9.38 9.36
N ALA A 58 -18.01 -9.67 8.06
CA ALA A 58 -16.94 -10.29 7.29
C ALA A 58 -16.62 -9.38 6.09
N LYS A 59 -15.35 -8.97 5.95
CA LYS A 59 -14.78 -8.27 4.77
C LYS A 59 -15.48 -6.90 4.53
N PRO A 60 -14.85 -5.87 3.93
CA PRO A 60 -15.63 -4.72 3.47
C PRO A 60 -16.75 -5.27 2.59
N ALA A 61 -18.01 -5.07 3.02
CA ALA A 61 -19.17 -5.69 2.39
C ALA A 61 -19.05 -5.46 0.88
N HIS A 62 -19.05 -6.52 0.07
CA HIS A 62 -18.79 -6.44 -1.37
C HIS A 62 -19.65 -5.36 -2.07
N HIS A 63 -20.82 -5.07 -1.49
CA HIS A 63 -21.68 -3.95 -1.83
C HIS A 63 -20.98 -2.57 -1.78
N ALA A 64 -20.22 -2.26 -0.73
CA ALA A 64 -19.50 -1.00 -0.57
C ALA A 64 -18.31 -0.86 -1.53
N ILE A 65 -17.64 -1.96 -1.89
CA ILE A 65 -16.58 -1.94 -2.92
C ILE A 65 -17.22 -1.60 -4.26
N LEU A 66 -18.27 -2.34 -4.62
CA LEU A 66 -18.98 -2.16 -5.88
C LEU A 66 -19.57 -0.75 -6.01
N SER A 67 -20.29 -0.25 -4.99
CA SER A 67 -20.89 1.09 -5.02
C SER A 67 -19.83 2.18 -5.20
N ASN A 68 -18.71 2.09 -4.48
CA ASN A 68 -17.62 3.05 -4.64
C ASN A 68 -17.01 3.01 -6.04
N ILE A 69 -16.81 1.82 -6.63
CA ILE A 69 -16.26 1.71 -8.00
C ILE A 69 -17.26 2.26 -9.03
N ILE A 70 -18.57 2.04 -8.84
CA ILE A 70 -19.63 2.61 -9.68
C ILE A 70 -19.57 4.15 -9.66
N ASP A 71 -19.51 4.74 -8.46
CA ASP A 71 -19.55 6.19 -8.26
C ASP A 71 -18.23 6.87 -8.64
N ASN A 72 -17.11 6.28 -8.23
CA ASN A 72 -15.78 6.85 -8.45
C ASN A 72 -15.25 6.54 -9.86
N GLY A 73 -15.65 5.42 -10.45
CA GLY A 73 -15.14 4.93 -11.72
C GLY A 73 -13.78 4.25 -11.61
N ALA A 74 -13.12 4.12 -12.76
CA ALA A 74 -11.79 3.51 -12.86
C ALA A 74 -10.73 4.50 -13.37
N LEU A 75 -9.55 4.48 -12.77
CA LEU A 75 -8.43 5.36 -13.08
C LEU A 75 -7.56 4.74 -14.17
N ILE A 76 -7.30 5.51 -15.24
CA ILE A 76 -6.39 5.12 -16.31
C ILE A 76 -4.95 5.46 -15.92
N MET A 77 -4.08 4.45 -15.91
CA MET A 77 -2.68 4.53 -15.50
C MET A 77 -1.76 4.00 -16.61
N GLU A 78 -0.53 4.50 -16.66
CA GLU A 78 0.49 3.97 -17.56
C GLU A 78 0.88 2.54 -17.12
N HIS A 79 1.13 1.65 -18.08
CA HIS A 79 1.37 0.22 -17.83
C HIS A 79 2.49 -0.02 -16.82
N ALA A 80 3.70 0.52 -17.06
CA ALA A 80 4.84 0.26 -16.19
C ALA A 80 4.61 0.80 -14.77
N HIS A 81 3.90 1.92 -14.61
CA HIS A 81 3.53 2.42 -13.29
C HIS A 81 2.44 1.57 -12.62
N LEU A 82 1.43 1.14 -13.37
CA LEU A 82 0.33 0.30 -12.86
C LEU A 82 0.85 -1.05 -12.33
N GLN A 83 1.76 -1.71 -13.07
CA GLN A 83 2.35 -2.97 -12.64
C GLN A 83 3.10 -2.83 -11.31
N LYS A 84 3.76 -1.68 -11.08
CA LYS A 84 4.43 -1.39 -9.81
C LYS A 84 3.48 -1.14 -8.64
N ILE A 85 2.31 -0.57 -8.92
CA ILE A 85 1.26 -0.39 -7.91
C ILE A 85 0.66 -1.74 -7.54
N ILE A 86 0.39 -2.57 -8.54
CA ILE A 86 -0.15 -3.93 -8.37
C ILE A 86 0.81 -4.82 -7.59
N SER A 87 2.11 -4.79 -7.92
CA SER A 87 3.14 -5.56 -7.20
C SER A 87 3.41 -5.04 -5.78
N GLY A 88 2.88 -3.86 -5.43
CA GLY A 88 3.15 -3.17 -4.17
C GLY A 88 4.53 -2.52 -4.09
N GLU A 89 5.29 -2.46 -5.20
CA GLU A 89 6.55 -1.69 -5.27
C GLU A 89 6.27 -0.21 -5.01
N HIS A 90 5.16 0.30 -5.53
CA HIS A 90 4.69 1.66 -5.34
C HIS A 90 3.30 1.67 -4.70
N THR A 91 2.98 2.76 -4.01
CA THR A 91 1.64 2.99 -3.45
C THR A 91 1.05 4.33 -3.89
N TRP A 92 1.85 5.20 -4.49
CA TRP A 92 1.43 6.56 -4.87
C TRP A 92 1.35 6.73 -6.38
N GLU A 93 0.21 7.21 -6.84
CA GLU A 93 0.02 7.73 -8.19
C GLU A 93 0.08 9.26 -8.19
N LEU A 94 0.98 9.84 -8.99
CA LEU A 94 1.21 11.29 -9.05
C LEU A 94 0.41 11.95 -10.16
N ARG A 95 -0.31 13.03 -9.83
CA ARG A 95 -1.22 13.76 -10.72
C ARG A 95 -1.03 15.28 -10.64
N THR A 96 -1.35 15.95 -11.74
CA THR A 96 -1.26 17.42 -11.85
C THR A 96 -2.39 18.13 -11.14
N THR A 97 -3.60 17.56 -11.19
CA THR A 97 -4.79 18.12 -10.56
C THR A 97 -5.04 17.50 -9.20
N LYS A 98 -5.60 18.28 -8.28
CA LYS A 98 -6.09 17.77 -7.00
C LYS A 98 -7.24 16.79 -7.26
N PHE A 99 -7.27 15.73 -6.47
CA PHE A 99 -8.33 14.73 -6.50
C PHE A 99 -8.85 14.53 -5.07
N LYS A 100 -10.17 14.34 -4.91
CA LYS A 100 -10.84 14.23 -3.60
C LYS A 100 -11.99 13.20 -3.63
N LYS A 101 -11.77 12.02 -4.22
CA LYS A 101 -12.70 10.89 -4.05
C LYS A 101 -12.28 10.01 -2.88
N SER A 102 -13.15 9.18 -2.35
CA SER A 102 -12.81 8.27 -1.26
C SER A 102 -13.41 6.90 -1.52
N GLY A 103 -12.86 5.86 -0.91
CA GLY A 103 -13.30 4.49 -1.12
C GLY A 103 -12.56 3.81 -2.27
N TYR A 104 -13.21 2.85 -2.90
CA TYR A 104 -12.61 2.02 -3.96
C TYR A 104 -12.74 2.65 -5.34
N ILE A 105 -11.75 2.36 -6.19
CA ILE A 105 -11.70 2.71 -7.60
C ILE A 105 -11.26 1.50 -8.42
N GLY A 106 -11.70 1.42 -9.67
CA GLY A 106 -11.10 0.49 -10.63
C GLY A 106 -9.75 1.02 -11.13
N LEU A 107 -8.90 0.12 -11.63
CA LEU A 107 -7.62 0.44 -12.26
C LEU A 107 -7.61 -0.08 -13.69
N VAL A 108 -7.20 0.78 -14.61
CA VAL A 108 -7.18 0.54 -16.05
C VAL A 108 -5.79 0.80 -16.59
N GLU A 109 -5.27 -0.15 -17.35
CA GLU A 109 -4.07 0.08 -18.13
C GLU A 109 -4.38 0.97 -19.34
N LYS A 110 -3.60 2.04 -19.53
CA LYS A 110 -3.75 2.96 -20.65
C LYS A 110 -3.66 2.22 -21.99
N GLY A 111 -4.72 2.35 -22.79
CA GLY A 111 -4.81 1.73 -24.12
C GLY A 111 -5.43 0.34 -24.14
N SER A 112 -5.51 -0.36 -23.00
CA SER A 112 -6.10 -1.71 -22.91
C SER A 112 -7.62 -1.73 -23.12
N LYS A 113 -8.31 -0.64 -22.72
CA LYS A 113 -9.77 -0.58 -22.57
C LYS A 113 -10.32 -1.69 -21.66
N GLN A 114 -9.53 -2.11 -20.68
CA GLN A 114 -9.89 -3.15 -19.71
C GLN A 114 -9.61 -2.68 -18.28
N ILE A 115 -10.56 -2.93 -17.38
CA ILE A 115 -10.36 -2.82 -15.94
C ILE A 115 -9.69 -4.12 -15.48
N CYS A 116 -8.52 -4.03 -14.89
CA CYS A 116 -7.70 -5.20 -14.53
C CYS A 116 -7.55 -5.39 -13.02
N ALA A 117 -7.77 -4.35 -12.22
CA ALA A 117 -7.65 -4.41 -10.77
C ALA A 117 -8.58 -3.37 -10.13
N TYR A 118 -8.72 -3.42 -8.81
CA TYR A 118 -9.29 -2.34 -8.02
C TYR A 118 -8.40 -2.03 -6.82
N ALA A 119 -8.50 -0.82 -6.31
CA ALA A 119 -7.75 -0.36 -5.14
C ALA A 119 -8.60 0.60 -4.31
N LYS A 120 -8.27 0.70 -3.03
CA LYS A 120 -8.84 1.69 -2.12
C LYS A 120 -7.95 2.90 -2.05
N ILE A 121 -8.57 4.08 -2.03
CA ILE A 121 -7.87 5.33 -1.77
C ILE A 121 -7.62 5.44 -0.26
N ALA A 122 -6.36 5.39 0.13
CA ALA A 122 -5.91 5.53 1.52
C ALA A 122 -5.75 6.99 1.94
N GLY A 123 -5.34 7.86 1.01
CA GLY A 123 -5.04 9.24 1.33
C GLY A 123 -4.66 10.08 0.12
N TYR A 124 -4.57 11.38 0.38
CA TYR A 124 -4.18 12.41 -0.58
C TYR A 124 -3.08 13.27 0.00
N TYR A 125 -2.05 13.49 -0.82
CA TYR A 125 -0.91 14.32 -0.40
C TYR A 125 -0.61 15.35 -1.48
N GLY A 126 -0.37 16.58 -1.05
CA GLY A 126 0.14 17.65 -1.89
C GLY A 126 -0.77 18.89 -2.03
N PRO A 127 -0.32 19.88 -2.83
CA PRO A 127 0.83 19.81 -3.74
C PRO A 127 2.15 19.60 -2.99
N LEU A 128 2.92 18.60 -3.41
CA LEU A 128 4.18 18.21 -2.78
C LEU A 128 5.30 19.16 -3.21
N SER A 129 6.18 19.50 -2.27
CA SER A 129 7.46 20.16 -2.57
C SER A 129 8.45 19.18 -3.22
N LYS A 130 9.57 19.70 -3.74
CA LYS A 130 10.64 18.84 -4.30
C LYS A 130 11.28 17.96 -3.23
N GLU A 131 11.41 18.49 -2.02
CA GLU A 131 11.93 17.78 -0.86
C GLU A 131 11.00 16.64 -0.46
N GLU A 132 9.68 16.87 -0.48
CA GLU A 132 8.67 15.85 -0.20
C GLU A 132 8.63 14.77 -1.30
N LEU A 133 8.73 15.14 -2.57
CA LEU A 133 8.89 14.19 -3.69
C LEU A 133 10.18 13.37 -3.56
N LYS A 134 11.27 14.00 -3.13
CA LYS A 134 12.53 13.28 -2.88
C LYS A 134 12.39 12.29 -1.72
N ALA A 135 11.78 12.71 -0.61
CA ALA A 135 11.59 11.90 0.58
C ALA A 135 10.62 10.72 0.35
N SER A 136 9.62 10.92 -0.50
CA SER A 136 8.60 9.91 -0.84
C SER A 136 8.93 9.09 -2.09
N LYS A 137 10.17 9.15 -2.59
CA LYS A 137 10.60 8.45 -3.82
C LYS A 137 10.23 6.96 -3.84
N SER A 138 10.34 6.27 -2.70
CA SER A 138 9.98 4.85 -2.59
C SER A 138 8.51 4.56 -2.86
N LYS A 139 7.61 5.55 -2.70
CA LYS A 139 6.17 5.37 -2.89
C LYS A 139 5.73 5.57 -4.33
N HIS A 140 6.41 6.41 -5.12
CA HIS A 140 5.98 6.79 -6.48
C HIS A 140 7.02 6.52 -7.59
N GLY A 141 8.30 6.33 -7.24
CA GLY A 141 9.39 5.93 -8.14
C GLY A 141 9.85 6.95 -9.18
N VAL A 142 9.38 8.19 -9.13
CA VAL A 142 9.82 9.24 -10.07
C VAL A 142 11.26 9.64 -9.78
N LEU A 143 12.08 9.71 -10.83
CA LEU A 143 13.50 10.00 -10.69
C LEU A 143 13.74 11.50 -10.47
N ALA A 144 14.86 11.82 -9.80
CA ALA A 144 15.23 13.20 -9.53
C ALA A 144 15.40 14.05 -10.79
N LYS A 145 15.87 13.45 -11.90
CA LYS A 145 15.94 14.13 -13.19
C LYS A 145 14.56 14.58 -13.70
N ASP A 146 13.51 13.82 -13.42
CA ASP A 146 12.18 14.06 -13.95
C ASP A 146 11.46 15.14 -13.13
N TYR A 147 11.47 15.06 -11.79
CA TYR A 147 10.81 16.08 -10.97
C TYR A 147 11.59 17.40 -10.84
N ASN A 148 12.87 17.41 -11.21
CA ASN A 148 13.64 18.66 -11.34
C ASN A 148 13.46 19.34 -12.70
N ALA A 149 12.84 18.68 -13.67
CA ALA A 149 12.50 19.29 -14.94
C ALA A 149 11.52 20.46 -14.74
N LYS A 150 11.68 21.53 -15.52
CA LYS A 150 10.90 22.77 -15.37
C LYS A 150 9.41 22.57 -15.62
N ASP A 151 9.04 21.55 -16.36
CA ASP A 151 7.69 21.21 -16.79
C ASP A 151 7.02 20.14 -15.93
N PHE A 152 7.70 19.65 -14.87
CA PHE A 152 7.11 18.67 -13.97
C PHE A 152 6.00 19.29 -13.12
N LYS A 153 4.76 18.85 -13.36
CA LYS A 153 3.55 19.39 -12.70
C LYS A 153 2.79 18.37 -11.85
N ARG A 154 3.24 17.11 -11.78
CA ARG A 154 2.55 16.01 -11.08
C ARG A 154 2.85 16.04 -9.57
N LEU A 155 2.32 17.06 -8.89
CA LEU A 155 2.63 17.36 -7.49
C LEU A 155 1.62 16.78 -6.49
N ASN A 156 0.51 16.20 -6.94
CA ASN A 156 -0.50 15.64 -6.04
C ASN A 156 -0.39 14.12 -6.07
N ALA A 157 -0.24 13.48 -4.91
CA ALA A 157 -0.21 12.03 -4.79
C ALA A 157 -1.56 11.50 -4.31
N ILE A 158 -1.98 10.41 -4.94
CA ILE A 158 -3.08 9.56 -4.50
C ILE A 158 -2.45 8.29 -3.94
N GLU A 159 -2.64 8.02 -2.65
CA GLU A 159 -2.17 6.79 -2.03
C GLU A 159 -3.22 5.69 -2.20
N LEU A 160 -2.79 4.58 -2.78
CA LEU A 160 -3.58 3.39 -3.05
C LEU A 160 -3.17 2.28 -2.09
N CYS A 161 -4.16 1.58 -1.54
CA CYS A 161 -3.99 0.39 -0.72
C CYS A 161 -5.04 -0.65 -1.07
N GLU A 162 -4.96 -1.83 -0.44
CA GLU A 162 -5.90 -2.93 -0.66
C GLU A 162 -6.09 -3.24 -2.16
N ILE A 163 -4.97 -3.27 -2.89
CA ILE A 163 -4.98 -3.54 -4.34
C ILE A 163 -5.32 -5.01 -4.54
N VAL A 164 -6.28 -5.27 -5.42
CA VAL A 164 -6.70 -6.62 -5.79
C VAL A 164 -6.80 -6.68 -7.31
N GLU A 165 -6.01 -7.58 -7.90
CA GLU A 165 -6.13 -7.94 -9.31
C GLU A 165 -7.42 -8.72 -9.54
N LEU A 166 -8.10 -8.41 -10.64
CA LEU A 166 -9.26 -9.16 -11.08
C LEU A 166 -8.78 -10.49 -11.70
N PRO A 167 -9.50 -11.60 -11.46
CA PRO A 167 -9.14 -12.90 -12.03
C PRO A 167 -9.19 -12.88 -13.56
N SER A 168 -10.03 -12.02 -14.14
CA SER A 168 -10.03 -11.71 -15.57
C SER A 168 -10.29 -10.22 -15.78
N PRO A 169 -9.63 -9.58 -16.77
CA PRO A 169 -9.90 -8.19 -17.08
C PRO A 169 -11.32 -7.98 -17.63
N ILE A 170 -11.95 -6.86 -17.26
CA ILE A 170 -13.29 -6.48 -17.71
C ILE A 170 -13.18 -5.42 -18.80
N THR A 171 -13.58 -5.77 -20.02
CA THR A 171 -13.64 -4.83 -21.14
C THR A 171 -14.72 -3.78 -20.92
N TYR A 172 -14.39 -2.51 -21.16
CA TYR A 172 -15.33 -1.39 -21.04
C TYR A 172 -15.40 -0.61 -22.36
N GLU A 173 -16.52 0.08 -22.59
CA GLU A 173 -16.69 1.00 -23.70
C GLU A 173 -15.98 2.32 -23.40
N HIS A 174 -14.99 2.67 -24.23
CA HIS A 174 -14.24 3.91 -24.07
C HIS A 174 -15.01 5.09 -24.68
N LYS A 175 -15.76 5.81 -23.83
CA LYS A 175 -16.50 7.02 -24.25
C LYS A 175 -15.55 8.17 -24.62
N PRO A 176 -15.87 8.97 -25.65
CA PRO A 176 -15.12 10.19 -25.97
C PRO A 176 -14.98 11.13 -24.76
N GLY A 177 -13.77 11.65 -24.52
CA GLY A 177 -13.48 12.54 -23.38
C GLY A 177 -13.06 11.83 -22.08
N ALA A 178 -13.07 10.49 -22.03
CA ALA A 178 -12.60 9.70 -20.90
C ALA A 178 -11.06 9.58 -20.85
N VAL A 179 -10.36 10.71 -20.72
CA VAL A 179 -8.88 10.76 -20.79
C VAL A 179 -8.21 10.19 -19.53
N ILE A 180 -8.81 10.42 -18.36
CA ILE A 180 -8.23 10.05 -17.05
C ILE A 180 -9.08 9.00 -16.34
N TRP A 181 -10.41 9.11 -16.45
CA TRP A 181 -11.36 8.29 -15.71
C TRP A 181 -12.35 7.62 -16.63
N VAL A 182 -12.62 6.35 -16.36
CA VAL A 182 -13.71 5.59 -16.93
C VAL A 182 -14.91 5.68 -16.00
N LYS A 183 -16.05 6.10 -16.53
CA LYS A 183 -17.31 6.14 -15.79
C LYS A 183 -17.94 4.75 -15.77
N VAL A 184 -17.63 3.97 -14.74
CA VAL A 184 -18.10 2.58 -14.61
C VAL A 184 -19.62 2.52 -14.44
N GLY A 185 -20.21 3.42 -13.65
CA GLY A 185 -21.65 3.45 -13.42
C GLY A 185 -22.52 3.75 -14.65
N GLU A 186 -21.94 4.17 -15.77
CA GLU A 186 -22.66 4.36 -17.04
C GLU A 186 -22.55 3.14 -17.97
N GLN A 187 -22.09 1.98 -17.47
CA GLN A 187 -21.83 0.77 -18.25
C GLN A 187 -22.36 -0.48 -17.53
N ASP A 188 -23.61 -0.85 -17.81
CA ASP A 188 -24.33 -1.92 -17.09
C ASP A 188 -23.62 -3.28 -17.12
N GLU A 189 -23.05 -3.66 -18.28
CA GLU A 189 -22.33 -4.94 -18.40
C GLU A 189 -21.05 -4.97 -17.55
N VAL A 190 -20.32 -3.85 -17.45
CA VAL A 190 -19.14 -3.74 -16.59
C VAL A 190 -19.54 -3.90 -15.12
N VAL A 191 -20.63 -3.24 -14.70
CA VAL A 191 -21.16 -3.32 -13.33
C VAL A 191 -21.59 -4.75 -13.00
N LYS A 192 -22.27 -5.43 -13.93
CA LYS A 192 -22.70 -6.82 -13.77
C LYS A 192 -21.51 -7.77 -13.62
N GLN A 193 -20.48 -7.62 -14.44
CA GLN A 193 -19.26 -8.44 -14.36
C GLN A 193 -18.50 -8.18 -13.05
N LEU A 194 -18.30 -6.92 -12.65
CA LEU A 194 -17.69 -6.57 -11.36
C LEU A 194 -18.46 -7.16 -10.18
N LYS A 195 -19.80 -7.07 -10.20
CA LYS A 195 -20.64 -7.67 -9.16
C LYS A 195 -20.45 -9.19 -9.08
N GLY A 196 -20.37 -9.86 -10.24
CA GLY A 196 -20.09 -11.30 -10.31
C GLY A 196 -18.76 -11.68 -9.69
N MET A 197 -17.69 -10.95 -10.03
CA MET A 197 -16.33 -11.20 -9.52
C MET A 197 -16.16 -10.88 -8.05
N LEU A 198 -16.88 -9.89 -7.52
CA LEU A 198 -16.85 -9.60 -6.10
C LEU A 198 -17.67 -10.62 -5.29
N ALA A 199 -18.72 -11.21 -5.86
CA ALA A 199 -19.57 -12.18 -5.16
C ALA A 199 -18.98 -13.59 -5.07
N SER A 200 -18.02 -13.92 -5.93
CA SER A 200 -17.23 -15.18 -5.91
C SER A 200 -16.12 -15.16 -4.86
#